data_AF-A0A1M4YM45-F1
#
_entry.id   AF-A0A1M4YM45-F1
#
_cell.length_a   1.000
_cell.length_b   1.000
_cell.length_c   1.000
_cell.angle_alpha   90.00
_cell.angle_beta   90.00
_cell.angle_gamma   90.00
#
_symmetry.space_group_name_H-M   'P 1'
#
loop_
_entity.id
_entity.type
_entity.pdbx_description
1 polymer ?
#
loop_
_entity_poly.entity_id
_entity_poly.type
_entity_poly.pdbx_seq_one_letter_code
_entity_poly.pdbx_strand_id
1 'polypeptide(L)'
;MKKILFTLLIIYGFGLNAQRTDYDWKKMDPKQRKEVINSLSPEERKALLTKFRNNMVMDNLDIDPGDKEEFTDIYNEYLESQKQIKNQFNSNFNPDNLSDEEAKAKLQQSFEVGQKLLDNRKKYADKMQQVIPCQKVLKLFQTEGMMREKVNERKPRGNNATRQR
;
A
#
# COMPACT_ATOMS: atom_id res chain seq x y z
N MET A 1 36.94 51.80 -29.85
CA MET A 1 35.62 52.33 -29.40
C MET A 1 34.76 51.16 -28.95
N LYS A 2 34.01 51.39 -27.85
CA LYS A 2 33.10 50.50 -27.13
C LYS A 2 32.24 49.61 -28.03
N LYS A 3 31.88 48.43 -27.51
CA LYS A 3 30.54 47.77 -27.49
C LYS A 3 30.74 46.27 -27.18
N ILE A 4 29.93 45.49 -26.46
CA ILE A 4 28.76 45.61 -25.58
C ILE A 4 28.74 44.23 -24.85
N LEU A 5 28.37 44.22 -23.57
CA LEU A 5 28.12 43.01 -22.77
C LEU A 5 27.10 42.07 -23.44
N PHE A 6 27.33 40.76 -23.35
CA PHE A 6 26.25 39.78 -23.23
C PHE A 6 26.63 38.73 -22.16
N THR A 7 26.25 39.02 -20.92
CA THR A 7 26.13 38.02 -19.86
C THR A 7 24.98 37.08 -20.22
N LEU A 8 25.32 35.87 -20.68
CA LEU A 8 24.39 34.75 -20.72
C LEU A 8 24.11 34.32 -19.28
N LEU A 9 22.97 34.76 -18.74
CA LEU A 9 22.34 34.09 -17.60
C LEU A 9 21.92 32.70 -18.08
N ILE A 10 22.80 31.71 -17.87
CA ILE A 10 22.40 30.31 -17.88
C ILE A 10 21.47 30.16 -16.68
N ILE A 11 20.18 30.31 -16.94
CA ILE A 11 19.13 29.86 -16.05
C ILE A 11 19.37 28.36 -15.94
N TYR A 12 20.00 27.95 -14.84
CA TYR A 12 19.98 26.58 -14.37
C TYR A 12 18.52 26.22 -14.21
N GLY A 13 17.93 25.67 -15.27
CA GLY A 13 16.75 24.87 -15.16
C GLY A 13 17.11 23.74 -14.21
N PHE A 14 16.69 23.86 -12.96
CA PHE A 14 16.39 22.72 -12.10
C PHE A 14 15.22 21.96 -12.73
N GLY A 15 15.43 21.42 -13.92
CA GLY A 15 14.79 20.19 -14.34
C GLY A 15 15.42 19.12 -13.48
N LEU A 16 14.91 18.96 -12.26
CA LEU A 16 15.11 17.73 -11.51
C LEU A 16 14.59 16.63 -12.42
N ASN A 17 15.54 16.02 -13.12
CA ASN A 17 15.39 14.72 -13.71
C ASN A 17 14.67 13.88 -12.66
N ALA A 18 13.41 13.57 -12.91
CA ALA A 18 12.83 12.33 -12.45
C ALA A 18 13.71 11.24 -13.09
N GLN A 19 14.88 11.00 -12.52
CA GLN A 19 15.70 9.86 -12.85
C GLN A 19 14.82 8.67 -12.53
N ARG A 20 14.17 8.10 -13.54
CA ARG A 20 13.62 6.75 -13.48
C ARG A 20 14.81 5.82 -13.31
N THR A 21 15.33 5.71 -12.10
CA THR A 21 16.29 4.70 -11.72
C THR A 21 15.53 3.40 -11.57
N ASP A 22 15.41 2.66 -12.68
CA ASP A 22 14.97 1.27 -12.62
C ASP A 22 16.13 0.44 -12.04
N TYR A 23 16.27 0.50 -10.72
CA TYR A 23 17.29 -0.27 -10.01
C TYR A 23 17.05 -1.78 -10.21
N ASP A 24 18.10 -2.53 -10.54
CA ASP A 24 18.03 -3.99 -10.59
C ASP A 24 18.13 -4.56 -9.17
N TRP A 25 17.01 -4.52 -8.46
CA TRP A 25 16.90 -4.94 -7.06
C TRP A 25 17.30 -6.40 -6.85
N LYS A 26 17.21 -7.27 -7.87
CA LYS A 26 17.61 -8.67 -7.76
C LYS A 26 19.13 -8.83 -7.64
N LYS A 27 19.90 -7.91 -8.23
CA LYS A 27 21.38 -7.91 -8.20
C LYS A 27 21.99 -7.17 -7.02
N MET A 28 21.22 -6.31 -6.34
CA MET A 28 21.70 -5.56 -5.17
C MET A 28 21.77 -6.43 -3.92
N ASP A 29 22.82 -6.23 -3.11
CA ASP A 29 22.91 -6.84 -1.78
C ASP A 29 21.99 -6.12 -0.75
N PRO A 30 21.66 -6.75 0.39
CA PRO A 30 20.74 -6.17 1.36
C PRO A 30 21.15 -4.80 1.93
N LYS A 31 22.46 -4.50 2.04
CA LYS A 31 22.95 -3.22 2.55
C LYS A 31 22.71 -2.12 1.51
N GLN A 32 23.05 -2.39 0.25
CA GLN A 32 22.80 -1.47 -0.87
C GLN A 32 21.31 -1.15 -1.00
N ARG A 33 20.43 -2.16 -0.90
CA ARG A 33 18.97 -1.93 -0.94
C ARG A 33 18.52 -1.01 0.20
N LYS A 34 19.05 -1.22 1.40
CA LYS A 34 18.71 -0.41 2.58
C LYS A 34 19.18 1.04 2.42
N GLU A 35 20.38 1.25 1.89
CA GLU A 35 20.92 2.58 1.62
C GLU A 35 20.05 3.34 0.61
N VAL A 36 19.70 2.71 -0.51
CA VAL A 36 18.80 3.30 -1.52
C VAL A 36 17.45 3.66 -0.90
N ILE A 37 16.81 2.74 -0.17
CA ILE A 37 15.49 3.01 0.45
C ILE A 37 15.55 4.17 1.45
N ASN A 38 16.66 4.28 2.19
CA ASN A 38 16.86 5.35 3.17
C ASN A 38 17.13 6.71 2.54
N SER A 39 17.73 6.75 1.34
CA SER A 39 17.98 8.00 0.62
C SER A 39 16.76 8.58 -0.10
N LEU A 40 15.70 7.79 -0.30
CA LEU A 40 14.47 8.25 -0.95
C LEU A 40 13.64 9.19 -0.05
N SER A 41 13.02 10.20 -0.67
CA SER A 41 11.96 10.99 -0.03
C SER A 41 10.75 10.11 0.34
N PRO A 42 9.86 10.58 1.23
CA PRO A 42 8.67 9.81 1.61
C PRO A 42 7.80 9.39 0.42
N GLU A 43 7.61 10.27 -0.57
CA GLU A 43 6.80 9.99 -1.76
C GLU A 43 7.49 9.00 -2.70
N GLU A 44 8.80 9.14 -2.94
CA GLU A 44 9.56 8.18 -3.74
C GLU A 44 9.60 6.80 -3.09
N ARG A 45 9.77 6.74 -1.76
CA ARG A 45 9.72 5.50 -1.00
C ARG A 45 8.35 4.85 -1.12
N LYS A 46 7.27 5.62 -1.01
CA LYS A 46 5.89 5.13 -1.17
C LYS A 46 5.65 4.60 -2.59
N ALA A 47 6.12 5.31 -3.61
CA ALA A 47 6.01 4.87 -5.00
C ALA A 47 6.79 3.56 -5.23
N LEU A 48 8.01 3.46 -4.70
CA LEU A 48 8.83 2.25 -4.78
C LEU A 48 8.14 1.05 -4.11
N LEU A 49 7.65 1.22 -2.89
CA LEU A 49 6.95 0.16 -2.16
C LEU A 49 5.66 -0.27 -2.87
N THR A 50 4.95 0.68 -3.48
CA THR A 50 3.77 0.40 -4.30
C THR A 50 4.14 -0.44 -5.52
N LYS A 51 5.19 -0.06 -6.25
CA LYS A 51 5.71 -0.83 -7.40
C LYS A 51 6.08 -2.26 -7.00
N PHE A 52 6.81 -2.43 -5.90
CA PHE A 52 7.16 -3.77 -5.40
C PHE A 52 5.95 -4.62 -5.02
N ARG A 53 4.99 -4.03 -4.30
CA ARG A 53 3.76 -4.72 -3.93
C ARG A 53 3.00 -5.19 -5.17
N ASN A 54 2.86 -4.31 -6.17
CA ASN A 54 2.18 -4.65 -7.43
C ASN A 54 2.90 -5.76 -8.16
N ASN A 55 4.21 -5.64 -8.37
CA ASN A 55 5.01 -6.67 -9.04
C ASN A 55 4.91 -8.02 -8.33
N MET A 56 5.03 -8.03 -6.99
CA MET A 56 4.90 -9.26 -6.21
C MET A 56 3.54 -9.92 -6.38
N VAL A 57 2.46 -9.14 -6.44
CA VAL A 57 1.10 -9.67 -6.65
C VAL A 57 0.96 -10.20 -8.07
N MET A 58 1.47 -9.48 -9.08
CA MET A 58 1.43 -9.93 -10.48
C MET A 58 2.15 -11.26 -10.65
N ASP A 59 3.37 -11.36 -10.10
CA ASP A 59 4.20 -12.56 -10.19
C ASP A 59 3.54 -13.74 -9.45
N ASN A 60 2.93 -13.50 -8.29
CA ASN A 60 2.24 -14.55 -7.53
C ASN A 60 0.97 -15.06 -8.22
N LEU A 61 0.28 -14.19 -8.96
CA LEU A 61 -0.93 -14.55 -9.69
C LEU A 61 -0.64 -15.05 -11.12
N ASP A 62 0.60 -14.90 -11.59
CA ASP A 62 1.00 -15.21 -12.96
C ASP A 62 0.13 -14.45 -13.97
N ILE A 63 0.03 -13.12 -13.81
CA ILE A 63 -0.80 -12.27 -14.69
C ILE A 63 -0.13 -12.14 -16.07
N ASP A 64 -0.93 -12.37 -17.12
CA ASP A 64 -0.50 -12.27 -18.50
C ASP A 64 -0.03 -10.85 -18.82
N PRO A 65 1.08 -10.67 -19.57
CA PRO A 65 1.64 -9.34 -19.81
C PRO A 65 0.66 -8.32 -20.41
N GLY A 66 -0.30 -8.77 -21.22
CA GLY A 66 -1.34 -7.92 -21.82
C GLY A 66 -2.33 -7.34 -20.82
N ASP A 67 -2.55 -8.02 -19.69
CA ASP A 67 -3.57 -7.66 -18.70
C ASP A 67 -2.98 -6.91 -17.49
N LYS A 68 -1.64 -6.80 -17.42
CA LYS A 68 -0.94 -6.27 -16.23
C LYS A 68 -1.30 -4.83 -15.90
N GLU A 69 -1.41 -3.96 -16.90
CA GLU A 69 -1.69 -2.53 -16.69
C GLU A 69 -3.11 -2.36 -16.12
N GLU A 70 -4.12 -2.87 -16.83
CA GLU A 70 -5.52 -2.77 -16.41
C GLU A 70 -5.77 -3.46 -15.06
N PHE A 71 -5.22 -4.65 -14.84
CA PHE A 71 -5.33 -5.32 -13.54
C PHE A 71 -4.68 -4.50 -12.43
N THR A 72 -3.50 -3.93 -12.68
CA THR A 72 -2.77 -3.14 -11.67
C THR A 72 -3.57 -1.92 -11.24
N ASP A 73 -4.23 -1.25 -12.18
CA ASP A 73 -5.07 -0.09 -11.88
C ASP A 73 -6.28 -0.46 -11.03
N ILE A 74 -7.01 -1.51 -11.42
CA ILE A 74 -8.16 -2.03 -10.64
C ILE A 74 -7.72 -2.45 -9.24
N TYR A 75 -6.56 -3.11 -9.12
CA TYR A 75 -6.02 -3.56 -7.84
C TYR A 75 -5.59 -2.39 -6.94
N ASN A 76 -5.01 -1.33 -7.50
CA ASN A 76 -4.70 -0.12 -6.72
C ASN A 76 -5.96 0.62 -6.27
N GLU A 77 -6.99 0.70 -7.13
CA GLU A 77 -8.31 1.27 -6.79
C GLU A 77 -8.96 0.49 -5.64
N TYR A 78 -8.89 -0.85 -5.68
CA TYR A 78 -9.35 -1.74 -4.61
C TYR A 78 -8.69 -1.43 -3.27
N LEU A 79 -7.36 -1.30 -3.25
CA LEU A 79 -6.61 -1.08 -2.03
C LEU A 79 -6.81 0.32 -1.44
N GLU A 80 -6.87 1.36 -2.29
CA GLU A 80 -7.17 2.70 -1.80
C GLU A 80 -8.60 2.78 -1.27
N SER A 81 -9.56 2.16 -1.94
CA SER A 81 -10.94 2.09 -1.44
C SER A 81 -11.02 1.33 -0.10
N GLN A 82 -10.32 0.20 0.01
CA GLN A 82 -10.23 -0.56 1.26
C GLN A 82 -9.62 0.27 2.40
N LYS A 83 -8.59 1.07 2.10
CA LYS A 83 -7.94 1.98 3.06
C LYS A 83 -8.89 3.10 3.49
N GLN A 84 -9.60 3.73 2.55
CA GLN A 84 -10.58 4.76 2.87
C GLN A 84 -11.70 4.24 3.78
N ILE A 85 -12.20 3.02 3.52
CA ILE A 85 -13.20 2.37 4.39
C ILE A 85 -12.62 2.13 5.78
N LYS A 86 -11.40 1.58 5.88
CA LYS A 86 -10.73 1.33 7.17
C LYS A 86 -10.48 2.61 7.97
N ASN A 87 -10.15 3.71 7.30
CA ASN A 87 -9.92 5.00 7.95
C ASN A 87 -11.17 5.59 8.59
N GLN A 88 -12.37 5.15 8.19
CA GLN A 88 -13.62 5.54 8.86
C GLN A 88 -13.74 4.93 10.26
N PHE A 89 -12.97 3.87 10.55
CA PHE A 89 -12.98 3.19 11.85
C PHE A 89 -11.73 3.54 12.66
N ASN A 90 -11.90 4.26 13.76
CA ASN A 90 -10.82 4.43 14.72
C ASN A 90 -10.69 3.16 15.57
N SER A 91 -9.66 2.36 15.30
CA SER A 91 -9.34 1.15 16.08
C SER A 91 -8.53 1.42 17.34
N ASN A 92 -8.13 2.68 17.60
CA ASN A 92 -7.32 3.05 18.76
C ASN A 92 -8.22 3.59 19.89
N PHE A 93 -8.79 2.67 20.66
CA PHE A 93 -9.56 2.97 21.87
C PHE A 93 -9.37 1.85 22.89
N ASN A 94 -9.56 2.15 24.18
CA ASN A 94 -9.63 1.15 25.23
C ASN A 94 -11.11 0.83 25.52
N PRO A 95 -11.60 -0.39 25.25
CA PRO A 95 -12.98 -0.77 25.54
C PRO A 95 -13.37 -0.54 27.00
N ASP A 96 -12.43 -0.73 27.94
CA ASP A 96 -12.69 -0.60 29.39
C ASP A 96 -12.96 0.85 29.84
N ASN A 97 -12.67 1.83 28.98
CA ASN A 97 -12.89 3.25 29.27
C ASN A 97 -14.16 3.82 28.63
N LEU A 98 -14.93 3.01 27.89
CA LEU A 98 -16.13 3.46 27.18
C LEU A 98 -17.38 3.32 28.07
N SER A 99 -18.32 4.25 27.92
CA SER A 99 -19.70 4.00 28.40
C SER A 99 -20.36 2.89 27.60
N ASP A 100 -21.46 2.32 28.12
CA ASP A 100 -22.25 1.32 27.40
C ASP A 100 -22.75 1.84 26.04
N GLU A 101 -23.17 3.10 25.97
CA GLU A 101 -23.62 3.75 24.73
C GLU A 101 -22.49 3.92 23.72
N GLU A 102 -21.31 4.34 24.19
CA GLU A 102 -20.12 4.47 23.35
C GLU A 102 -19.65 3.10 22.83
N ALA A 103 -19.65 2.08 23.69
CA ALA A 103 -19.32 0.71 23.32
C ALA A 103 -20.30 0.15 22.28
N LYS A 104 -21.62 0.37 22.47
CA LYS A 104 -22.65 0.02 21.48
C LYS A 104 -22.42 0.72 20.13
N ALA A 105 -22.08 2.01 20.14
CA ALA A 105 -21.76 2.75 18.93
C ALA A 105 -20.52 2.18 18.21
N LYS A 106 -19.48 1.79 18.97
CA LYS A 106 -18.28 1.12 18.39
C LYS A 106 -18.59 -0.24 17.78
N LEU A 107 -19.45 -1.04 18.42
CA LEU A 107 -19.91 -2.31 17.87
C LEU A 107 -20.64 -2.09 16.55
N GLN A 108 -21.60 -1.15 16.52
CA GLN A 108 -22.35 -0.83 15.30
C GLN A 108 -21.43 -0.36 14.17
N GLN A 109 -20.49 0.54 14.48
CA GLN A 109 -19.50 1.02 13.52
C GLN A 109 -18.64 -0.13 12.96
N SER A 110 -18.30 -1.12 13.79
CA SER A 110 -17.52 -2.29 13.35
C SER A 110 -18.28 -3.14 12.33
N PHE A 111 -19.59 -3.32 12.49
CA PHE A 111 -20.43 -4.04 11.54
C PHE A 111 -20.56 -3.28 10.22
N GLU A 112 -20.78 -1.96 10.27
CA GLU A 112 -20.87 -1.12 9.07
C GLU A 112 -19.58 -1.15 8.24
N VAL A 113 -18.43 -1.09 8.92
CA VAL A 113 -17.12 -1.17 8.27
C VAL A 113 -16.92 -2.57 7.68
N GLY A 114 -17.30 -3.62 8.40
CA GLY A 114 -17.28 -5.00 7.89
C GLY A 114 -18.11 -5.17 6.61
N GLN A 115 -19.33 -4.62 6.61
CA GLN A 115 -20.22 -4.64 5.45
C GLN A 115 -19.61 -3.91 4.26
N LYS A 116 -19.12 -2.68 4.46
CA LYS A 116 -18.45 -1.89 3.41
C LYS A 116 -17.22 -2.61 2.84
N LEU A 117 -16.43 -3.27 3.68
CA LEU A 117 -15.27 -4.05 3.23
C LEU A 117 -15.67 -5.28 2.41
N LEU A 118 -16.76 -5.96 2.79
CA LEU A 118 -17.30 -7.07 2.02
C LEU A 118 -17.84 -6.61 0.66
N ASP A 119 -18.58 -5.51 0.63
CA ASP A 119 -19.13 -4.95 -0.61
C ASP A 119 -18.01 -4.42 -1.53
N ASN A 120 -16.97 -3.81 -0.96
CA ASN A 120 -15.76 -3.45 -1.68
C ASN A 120 -15.12 -4.69 -2.32
N ARG A 121 -14.95 -5.78 -1.55
CA ARG A 121 -14.39 -7.03 -2.08
C ARG A 121 -15.25 -7.60 -3.22
N LYS A 122 -16.58 -7.59 -3.11
CA LYS A 122 -17.48 -8.03 -4.19
C LYS A 122 -17.30 -7.17 -5.44
N LYS A 123 -17.42 -5.84 -5.30
CA LYS A 123 -17.26 -4.87 -6.40
C LYS A 123 -15.97 -5.09 -7.19
N TYR A 124 -14.85 -5.27 -6.49
CA TYR A 124 -13.55 -5.43 -7.16
C TYR A 124 -13.28 -6.86 -7.63
N ALA A 125 -13.91 -7.89 -7.04
CA ALA A 125 -13.93 -9.22 -7.63
C ALA A 125 -14.58 -9.18 -9.01
N ASP A 126 -15.74 -8.52 -9.13
CA ASP A 126 -16.47 -8.38 -10.39
C ASP A 126 -15.69 -7.59 -11.45
N LYS A 127 -14.97 -6.54 -11.06
CA LYS A 127 -14.06 -5.81 -11.97
C LYS A 127 -12.88 -6.68 -12.39
N MET A 128 -12.19 -7.32 -11.45
CA MET A 128 -10.99 -8.09 -11.74
C MET A 128 -11.28 -9.32 -12.61
N GLN A 129 -12.43 -9.98 -12.41
CA GLN A 129 -12.79 -11.17 -13.19
C GLN A 129 -13.13 -10.87 -14.66
N GLN A 130 -13.32 -9.60 -15.02
CA GLN A 130 -13.44 -9.16 -16.42
C GLN A 130 -12.08 -9.11 -17.13
N VAL A 131 -10.99 -9.01 -16.36
CA VAL A 131 -9.62 -8.82 -16.86
C VAL A 131 -8.77 -10.07 -16.68
N ILE A 132 -8.97 -10.80 -15.59
CA ILE A 132 -8.20 -12.02 -15.26
C ILE A 132 -9.13 -13.18 -14.88
N PRO A 133 -8.71 -14.45 -15.05
CA PRO A 133 -9.51 -15.61 -14.66
C PRO A 133 -9.96 -15.57 -13.19
N CYS A 134 -11.19 -16.02 -12.91
CA CYS A 134 -11.76 -16.07 -11.55
C CYS A 134 -10.88 -16.82 -10.55
N GLN A 135 -10.13 -17.83 -11.00
CA GLN A 135 -9.18 -18.60 -10.16
C GLN A 135 -8.04 -17.71 -9.65
N LYS A 136 -7.53 -16.79 -10.49
CA LYS A 136 -6.49 -15.82 -10.11
C LYS A 136 -7.07 -14.79 -9.12
N VAL A 137 -8.31 -14.33 -9.32
CA VAL A 137 -9.03 -13.45 -8.37
C VAL A 137 -9.24 -14.16 -7.02
N LEU A 138 -9.63 -15.43 -7.03
CA LEU A 138 -9.81 -16.22 -5.80
C LEU A 138 -8.48 -16.38 -5.06
N LYS A 139 -7.40 -16.72 -5.78
CA LYS A 139 -6.04 -16.84 -5.23
C LYS A 139 -5.57 -15.54 -4.59
N LEU A 140 -5.83 -14.39 -5.23
CA LEU A 140 -5.53 -13.07 -4.65
C LEU A 140 -6.14 -12.95 -3.25
N PHE A 141 -7.45 -13.14 -3.12
CA PHE A 141 -8.12 -12.96 -1.83
C PHE A 141 -7.73 -14.01 -0.77
N GLN A 142 -7.39 -15.23 -1.17
CA GLN A 142 -6.85 -16.24 -0.25
C GLN A 142 -5.51 -15.80 0.34
N THR A 143 -4.62 -15.27 -0.52
CA THR A 143 -3.29 -14.82 -0.08
C THR A 143 -3.34 -13.58 0.80
N GLU A 144 -4.27 -12.65 0.57
CA GLU A 144 -4.50 -11.49 1.45
C GLU A 144 -4.90 -11.90 2.88
N GLY A 145 -5.79 -12.90 3.00
CA GLY A 145 -6.22 -13.43 4.30
C GLY A 145 -5.06 -14.03 5.10
N MET A 146 -4.25 -14.88 4.46
CA MET A 146 -3.09 -15.52 5.09
C MET A 146 -2.00 -14.51 5.50
N MET A 147 -1.75 -13.50 4.67
CA MET A 147 -0.77 -12.45 4.98
C MET A 147 -1.20 -11.65 6.22
N ARG A 148 -2.49 -11.32 6.33
CA ARG A 148 -3.04 -10.63 7.51
C ARG A 148 -2.87 -11.46 8.77
N GLU A 149 -3.17 -12.76 8.71
CA GLU A 149 -3.03 -13.69 9.83
C GLU A 149 -1.58 -13.79 10.31
N LYS A 150 -0.63 -14.05 9.40
CA LYS A 150 0.81 -14.12 9.71
C LYS A 150 1.36 -12.83 10.31
N VAL A 151 0.89 -11.66 9.86
CA VAL A 151 1.29 -10.36 10.44
C VAL A 151 0.74 -10.22 11.86
N ASN A 152 -0.49 -10.65 12.11
CA ASN A 152 -1.09 -10.61 13.44
C ASN A 152 -0.44 -11.59 14.42
N GLU A 153 -0.04 -12.79 13.96
CA GLU A 153 0.71 -13.76 14.77
C GLU A 153 2.10 -13.25 15.18
N ARG A 154 2.76 -12.50 14.30
CA ARG A 154 4.10 -11.95 14.53
C ARG A 154 4.13 -10.67 15.35
N LYS A 155 2.98 -10.00 15.53
CA LYS A 155 2.91 -8.88 16.46
C LYS A 155 3.19 -9.44 17.86
N PRO A 156 4.24 -8.99 18.57
CA PRO A 156 4.47 -9.43 19.93
C PRO A 156 3.18 -9.15 20.72
N ARG A 157 2.55 -10.21 21.25
CA ARG A 157 1.48 -10.06 22.24
C ARG A 157 2.06 -9.18 23.33
N GLY A 158 1.50 -7.99 23.52
CA GLY A 158 2.10 -6.95 24.35
C GLY A 158 2.56 -7.52 25.71
N ASN A 159 3.80 -7.21 26.07
CA ASN A 159 4.33 -7.39 27.42
C ASN A 159 3.46 -6.57 28.42
N ASN A 160 2.35 -7.13 28.89
CA ASN A 160 1.57 -6.61 30.02
C ASN A 160 1.86 -7.39 31.32
N ALA A 161 3.01 -8.06 31.42
CA ALA A 161 3.37 -8.87 32.58
C ALA A 161 4.47 -8.26 33.48
N THR A 162 4.73 -6.95 33.42
CA THR A 162 5.77 -6.33 34.28
C THR A 162 5.43 -4.92 34.72
N ARG A 163 4.32 -4.78 35.46
CA ARG A 163 4.07 -3.63 36.36
C ARG A 163 3.26 -4.08 37.59
N GLN A 164 3.81 -5.00 38.36
CA GLN A 164 3.50 -5.14 39.78
C GLN A 164 4.78 -5.63 40.49
N ARG A 165 5.62 -4.68 40.88
CA ARG A 165 6.50 -4.74 42.06
C ARG A 165 6.72 -3.33 42.54
#